data_AF-A0AAN2CDM6-F1
#
_entry.id   AF-A0AAN2CDM6-F1
#
_cell.length_a   1.000
_cell.length_b   1.000
_cell.length_c   1.000
_cell.angle_alpha   90.00
_cell.angle_beta   90.00
_cell.angle_gamma   90.00
#
_symmetry.space_group_name_H-M   'P 1'
#
loop_
_entity.id
_entity.type
_entity.pdbx_description
1 polymer ?
#
loop_
_entity_poly.entity_id
_entity_poly.type
_entity_poly.pdbx_seq_one_letter_code
_entity_poly.pdbx_strand_id
1 'polypeptide(L)'
;MDIATVLNVKNIKLKMTARTKEEVIEELTELLVQDGAVTNKEDFIRDVWLREEQGSTGFENHIAIPHGKSSGVARTALAIGRTQHEIPWETMDGSDVRCIILFAVCLVDQNATHIRLLGKVRISRSFLPKLTR
;
A
#
# COMPACT_ATOMS: atom_id res chain seq x y z
N MET A 1 7.89 11.83 11.61
CA MET A 1 8.54 10.65 11.02
C MET A 1 8.57 10.86 9.52
N ASP A 2 9.75 10.75 8.90
CA ASP A 2 9.97 10.95 7.46
C ASP A 2 9.53 9.67 6.70
N ILE A 3 9.02 9.78 5.48
CA ILE A 3 8.67 8.61 4.68
C ILE A 3 9.91 7.73 4.40
N ALA A 4 11.09 8.35 4.34
CA ALA A 4 12.36 7.67 4.20
C ALA A 4 12.68 6.72 5.37
N THR A 5 12.08 6.91 6.55
CA THR A 5 12.33 6.02 7.70
C THR A 5 11.41 4.81 7.75
N VAL A 6 10.35 4.78 6.94
CA VAL A 6 9.37 3.68 6.90
C VAL A 6 9.41 2.89 5.58
N LEU A 7 10.10 3.40 4.55
CA LEU A 7 10.35 2.69 3.30
C LEU A 7 11.72 2.01 3.34
N ASN A 8 11.71 0.69 3.19
CA ASN A 8 12.90 -0.11 2.90
C ASN A 8 12.93 -0.44 1.39
N VAL A 9 14.09 -0.37 0.75
CA VAL A 9 14.27 -0.75 -0.66
C VAL A 9 13.83 -2.20 -0.91
N LYS A 10 13.97 -3.07 0.10
CA LYS A 10 13.50 -4.47 0.05
C LYS A 10 11.99 -4.61 -0.09
N ASN A 11 11.23 -3.57 0.27
CA ASN A 11 9.76 -3.56 0.21
C ASN A 11 9.25 -2.97 -1.11
N ILE A 12 10.11 -2.85 -2.12
CA ILE A 12 9.76 -2.34 -3.45
C ILE A 12 9.78 -3.50 -4.45
N LYS A 13 8.64 -3.77 -5.09
CA LYS A 13 8.51 -4.79 -6.14
C LYS A 13 7.84 -4.21 -7.38
N LEU A 14 8.64 -3.92 -8.40
CA LEU A 14 8.19 -3.23 -9.61
C LEU A 14 7.65 -4.14 -10.72
N LYS A 15 7.72 -5.45 -10.51
CA LYS A 15 7.25 -6.50 -11.42
C LYS A 15 6.44 -7.52 -10.62
N MET A 16 5.30 -7.09 -10.11
CA MET A 16 4.39 -7.98 -9.40
C MET A 16 3.72 -8.97 -10.36
N THR A 17 3.33 -10.11 -9.80
CA THR A 17 2.63 -11.18 -10.51
C THR A 17 1.14 -11.18 -10.25
N ALA A 18 0.70 -10.52 -9.17
CA ALA A 18 -0.69 -10.34 -8.82
C ALA A 18 -1.55 -9.78 -9.98
N ARG A 19 -2.78 -10.30 -10.06
CA ARG A 19 -3.80 -10.00 -11.06
C ARG A 19 -5.13 -9.56 -10.46
N THR A 20 -5.31 -9.71 -9.15
CA THR A 20 -6.48 -9.21 -8.42
C THR A 20 -6.08 -8.31 -7.26
N LYS A 21 -7.05 -7.58 -6.72
CA LYS A 21 -6.86 -6.71 -5.55
C LYS A 21 -6.35 -7.51 -4.34
N GLU A 22 -6.90 -8.70 -4.14
CA GLU A 22 -6.53 -9.65 -3.09
C GLU A 22 -5.08 -10.08 -3.24
N GLU A 23 -4.71 -10.56 -4.43
CA GLU A 23 -3.34 -11.02 -4.70
C GLU A 23 -2.32 -9.88 -4.52
N VAL A 24 -2.68 -8.64 -4.87
CA VAL A 24 -1.82 -7.47 -4.65
C VAL A 24 -1.57 -7.23 -3.17
N ILE A 25 -2.63 -7.25 -2.34
CA ILE A 25 -2.53 -7.06 -0.90
C ILE A 25 -1.71 -8.18 -0.27
N GLU A 26 -1.92 -9.43 -0.67
CA GLU A 26 -1.17 -10.58 -0.20
C GLU A 26 0.32 -10.50 -0.57
N GLU A 27 0.63 -10.21 -1.83
CA GLU A 27 2.00 -10.18 -2.36
C GLU A 27 2.82 -9.05 -1.70
N LEU A 28 2.22 -7.88 -1.47
CA LEU A 28 2.90 -6.78 -0.77
C LEU A 28 3.00 -7.02 0.74
N THR A 29 2.01 -7.66 1.35
CA THR A 29 2.10 -8.05 2.76
C THR A 29 3.24 -9.03 2.97
N GLU A 30 3.45 -9.97 2.03
CA GLU A 30 4.56 -10.92 2.09
C GLU A 30 5.93 -10.22 2.16
N LEU A 31 6.12 -9.14 1.39
CA LEU A 31 7.35 -8.33 1.49
C LEU A 31 7.53 -7.73 2.89
N LEU A 32 6.45 -7.24 3.49
CA LEU A 32 6.47 -6.65 4.83
C LEU A 32 6.71 -7.70 5.92
N VAL A 33 6.26 -8.93 5.72
CA VAL A 33 6.57 -10.09 6.59
C VAL A 33 8.05 -10.43 6.50
N GLN A 34 8.59 -10.53 5.27
CA GLN A 34 10.02 -10.81 5.05
C GLN A 34 10.94 -9.73 5.61
N ASP A 35 10.49 -8.47 5.60
CA ASP A 35 11.17 -7.32 6.23
C ASP A 35 11.02 -7.31 7.77
N GLY A 36 10.18 -8.17 8.34
CA GLY A 36 9.90 -8.26 9.78
C GLY A 36 9.03 -7.11 10.32
N ALA A 37 8.41 -6.31 9.44
CA ALA A 37 7.51 -5.24 9.83
C ALA A 37 6.13 -5.78 10.24
N VAL A 38 5.66 -6.81 9.55
CA VAL A 38 4.43 -7.54 9.84
C VAL A 38 4.81 -8.87 10.48
N THR A 39 4.25 -9.16 11.65
CA THR A 39 4.49 -10.39 12.42
C THR A 39 3.29 -11.33 12.42
N ASN A 40 2.09 -10.82 12.11
CA ASN A 40 0.91 -11.65 11.86
C ASN A 40 0.27 -11.19 10.54
N LYS A 41 0.45 -12.00 9.50
CA LYS A 41 0.04 -11.71 8.13
C LYS A 41 -1.49 -11.65 8.02
N GLU A 42 -2.15 -12.65 8.58
CA GLU A 42 -3.60 -12.84 8.49
C GLU A 42 -4.34 -11.70 9.18
N ASP A 43 -3.89 -11.31 10.38
CA ASP A 43 -4.46 -10.18 11.12
C ASP A 43 -4.30 -8.88 10.33
N PHE A 44 -3.10 -8.64 9.78
CA PHE A 44 -2.85 -7.42 9.02
C PHE A 44 -3.68 -7.35 7.73
N ILE A 45 -3.77 -8.44 6.96
CA ILE A 45 -4.60 -8.50 5.75
C ILE A 45 -6.07 -8.24 6.09
N ARG A 46 -6.59 -8.85 7.16
CA ARG A 46 -7.95 -8.60 7.63
C ARG A 46 -8.17 -7.11 7.95
N ASP A 47 -7.23 -6.48 8.64
CA ASP A 47 -7.34 -5.07 9.01
C ASP A 47 -7.23 -4.12 7.79
N VAL A 48 -6.51 -4.52 6.74
CA VAL A 48 -6.51 -3.82 5.44
C VAL A 48 -7.88 -3.91 4.78
N TRP A 49 -8.51 -5.09 4.78
CA TRP A 49 -9.85 -5.26 4.20
C TRP A 49 -10.93 -4.52 4.98
N LEU A 50 -10.89 -4.54 6.32
CA LEU A 50 -11.78 -3.74 7.16
C LEU A 50 -11.66 -2.24 6.85
N ARG A 51 -10.48 -1.78 6.43
CA ARG A 51 -10.31 -0.41 5.95
C ARG A 51 -10.91 -0.24 4.56
N GLU A 52 -10.65 -1.13 3.61
CA GLU A 52 -11.17 -1.05 2.24
C GLU A 52 -12.71 -1.03 2.22
N GLU A 53 -13.37 -1.80 3.10
CA GLU A 53 -14.83 -1.85 3.25
C GLU A 53 -15.46 -0.51 3.68
N GLN A 54 -14.72 0.35 4.37
CA GLN A 54 -15.20 1.69 4.74
C GLN A 54 -15.27 2.64 3.53
N GLY A 55 -14.68 2.23 2.41
CA GLY A 55 -14.57 3.00 1.19
C GLY A 55 -13.23 2.73 0.54
N SER A 56 -13.27 2.54 -0.78
CA SER A 56 -12.10 2.18 -1.58
C SER A 56 -10.89 3.07 -1.29
N THR A 57 -9.71 2.43 -1.27
CA THR A 57 -8.42 3.12 -1.20
C THR A 57 -7.79 3.35 -2.58
N GLY A 58 -8.55 3.08 -3.65
CA GLY A 58 -8.22 3.50 -5.01
C GLY A 58 -8.24 5.02 -5.13
N PHE A 59 -7.14 5.58 -5.64
CA PHE A 59 -6.96 6.99 -5.89
C PHE A 59 -6.96 7.26 -7.41
N GLU A 60 -6.71 8.49 -7.83
CA GLU A 60 -6.57 8.83 -9.26
C GLU A 60 -5.24 8.35 -9.86
N ASN A 61 -5.16 8.32 -11.19
CA ASN A 61 -3.94 8.06 -11.98
C ASN A 61 -3.33 6.67 -11.76
N HIS A 62 -4.16 5.61 -11.76
CA HIS A 62 -3.72 4.22 -11.63
C HIS A 62 -3.02 3.88 -10.30
N ILE A 63 -3.37 4.56 -9.20
CA ILE A 63 -2.76 4.39 -7.89
C ILE A 63 -3.77 3.89 -6.87
N ALA A 64 -3.36 2.94 -6.02
CA ALA A 64 -4.06 2.58 -4.80
C ALA A 64 -3.16 2.75 -3.58
N ILE A 65 -3.77 3.14 -2.45
CA ILE A 65 -3.08 3.33 -1.16
C ILE A 65 -3.79 2.51 -0.06
N PRO A 66 -3.84 1.17 -0.20
CA PRO A 66 -4.39 0.31 0.84
C PRO A 66 -3.59 0.46 2.13
N HIS A 67 -4.27 0.39 3.27
CA HIS A 67 -3.64 0.56 4.57
C HIS A 67 -4.40 -0.14 5.68
N GLY A 68 -3.67 -0.65 6.67
CA GLY A 68 -4.23 -1.31 7.84
C GLY A 68 -3.55 -0.84 9.12
N LYS A 69 -4.35 -0.57 10.15
CA LYS A 69 -3.87 -0.37 11.53
C LYS A 69 -4.05 -1.69 12.25
N SER A 70 -2.96 -2.34 12.66
CA SER A 70 -3.05 -3.74 13.09
C SER A 70 -2.12 -4.06 14.26
N SER A 71 -2.59 -4.92 15.15
CA SER A 71 -1.76 -5.58 16.16
C SER A 71 -0.75 -6.54 15.53
N GLY A 72 -0.99 -6.98 14.30
CA GLY A 72 -0.08 -7.82 13.51
C GLY A 72 1.13 -7.08 12.96
N VAL A 73 1.27 -5.77 13.23
CA VAL A 73 2.37 -4.93 12.74
C VAL A 73 3.29 -4.56 13.90
N ALA A 74 4.52 -5.05 13.87
CA ALA A 74 5.54 -4.78 14.89
C ALA A 74 6.17 -3.40 14.75
N ARG A 75 6.28 -2.88 13.52
CA ARG A 75 6.72 -1.52 13.23
C ARG A 75 6.01 -0.96 12.01
N THR A 76 5.68 0.32 12.05
CA THR A 76 5.09 1.01 10.90
C THR A 76 6.03 0.97 9.71
N ALA A 77 5.53 0.51 8.57
CA ALA A 77 6.30 0.32 7.35
C ALA A 77 5.42 0.49 6.11
N LEU A 78 6.05 0.65 4.96
CA LEU A 78 5.36 0.66 3.68
C LEU A 78 6.01 -0.28 2.66
N ALA A 79 5.18 -0.79 1.75
CA ALA A 79 5.59 -1.54 0.57
C ALA A 79 5.07 -0.86 -0.68
N ILE A 80 5.88 -0.85 -1.74
CA ILE A 80 5.53 -0.27 -3.04
C ILE A 80 5.52 -1.37 -4.09
N GLY A 81 4.38 -1.53 -4.74
CA GLY A 81 4.12 -2.48 -5.78
C GLY A 81 3.88 -1.81 -7.12
N ARG A 82 4.38 -2.43 -8.20
CA ARG A 82 3.90 -2.14 -9.55
C ARG A 82 3.57 -3.44 -10.27
N THR A 83 2.33 -3.55 -10.71
CA THR A 83 1.84 -4.71 -11.45
C THR A 83 2.21 -4.62 -12.92
N GLN A 84 2.32 -5.78 -13.57
CA GLN A 84 2.59 -5.85 -15.01
C GLN A 84 1.32 -5.62 -15.84
N HIS A 85 0.16 -5.73 -15.20
CA HIS A 85 -1.16 -5.52 -15.79
C HIS A 85 -1.95 -4.58 -14.88
N GLU A 86 -2.94 -3.90 -15.47
CA GLU A 86 -3.91 -3.12 -14.70
C GLU A 86 -4.80 -4.05 -13.87
N ILE A 87 -5.06 -3.62 -12.64
CA ILE A 87 -5.86 -4.34 -11.65
C ILE A 87 -7.16 -3.57 -11.48
N PRO A 88 -8.33 -4.20 -11.71
CA PRO A 88 -9.61 -3.59 -11.39
C PRO A 88 -9.65 -3.16 -9.93
N TRP A 89 -9.91 -1.87 -9.71
CA TRP A 89 -9.99 -1.26 -8.38
C TRP A 89 -10.90 -0.05 -8.48
N GLU A 90 -11.79 0.15 -7.51
CA GLU A 90 -12.70 1.30 -7.49
C GLU A 90 -11.90 2.58 -7.20
N THR A 91 -11.48 3.29 -8.24
CA THR A 91 -10.74 4.55 -8.13
C THR A 91 -11.66 5.76 -8.24
N MET A 92 -11.17 6.93 -7.83
CA MET A 92 -11.93 8.18 -7.88
C MET A 92 -12.20 8.68 -9.31
N ASP A 93 -11.32 8.33 -10.26
CA ASP A 93 -11.39 8.74 -11.66
C ASP A 93 -11.82 7.59 -12.61
N GLY A 94 -12.08 6.40 -12.07
CA GLY A 94 -12.47 5.21 -12.82
C GLY A 94 -11.31 4.51 -13.55
N SER A 95 -10.06 4.90 -13.30
CA SER A 95 -8.88 4.20 -13.82
C SER A 95 -8.61 2.89 -13.08
N ASP A 96 -8.17 1.84 -13.79
CA ASP A 96 -7.64 0.64 -13.13
C ASP A 96 -6.26 0.92 -12.51
N VAL A 97 -5.86 0.14 -11.51
CA VAL A 97 -4.66 0.39 -10.71
C VAL A 97 -3.44 -0.34 -11.27
N ARG A 98 -2.28 0.32 -11.24
CA ARG A 98 -0.98 -0.29 -11.60
C ARG A 98 0.10 -0.06 -10.55
N CYS A 99 0.04 1.03 -9.80
CA CYS A 99 0.96 1.34 -8.72
C CYS A 99 0.25 1.27 -7.37
N ILE A 100 0.81 0.53 -6.43
CA ILE A 100 0.20 0.29 -5.12
C ILE A 100 1.18 0.67 -4.03
N ILE A 101 0.71 1.41 -3.04
CA ILE A 101 1.51 1.79 -1.87
C ILE A 101 0.77 1.28 -0.63
N LEU A 102 1.16 0.09 -0.15
CA LEU A 102 0.55 -0.55 1.01
C LEU A 102 1.19 -0.04 2.30
N PHE A 103 0.38 0.48 3.22
CA PHE A 103 0.83 0.93 4.54
C PHE A 103 0.43 -0.04 5.65
N ALA A 104 1.45 -0.56 6.35
CA ALA A 104 1.30 -1.28 7.59
C ALA A 104 1.53 -0.32 8.76
N VAL A 105 0.50 -0.08 9.57
CA VAL A 105 0.56 0.86 10.69
C VAL A 105 0.50 0.10 12.01
N CYS A 106 1.56 0.25 12.81
CA CYS A 106 1.57 -0.29 14.16
C CYS A 106 0.57 0.49 15.04
N LEU A 107 -0.13 -0.19 15.95
CA LEU A 107 -1.17 0.44 16.78
C LEU A 107 -0.64 1.61 17.64
N VAL A 108 0.64 1.59 18.03
CA VAL A 108 1.26 2.70 18.76
C VAL A 108 1.34 3.99 17.93
N ASP A 109 1.38 3.84 16.61
CA ASP A 109 1.46 4.92 15.63
C ASP A 109 0.09 5.28 15.01
N GLN A 110 -1.01 4.66 15.45
CA GLN A 110 -2.31 4.76 14.77
C GLN A 110 -2.90 6.17 14.63
N ASN A 111 -2.42 7.12 15.43
CA ASN A 111 -2.85 8.52 15.45
C ASN A 111 -1.84 9.46 14.78
N ALA A 112 -0.73 8.93 14.29
CA ALA A 112 0.34 9.74 13.76
C ALA A 112 -0.04 10.38 12.43
N THR A 113 0.44 11.62 12.26
CA THR A 113 0.11 12.52 11.15
C THR A 113 0.51 11.97 9.78
N HIS A 114 1.34 10.93 9.71
CA HIS A 114 1.82 10.36 8.45
C HIS A 114 0.71 9.78 7.57
N ILE A 115 -0.35 9.18 8.13
CA ILE A 115 -1.51 8.73 7.32
C ILE A 115 -2.17 9.93 6.63
N ARG A 116 -2.25 11.09 7.30
CA ARG A 116 -2.74 12.34 6.72
C ARG A 116 -1.79 12.93 5.66
N LEU A 117 -0.51 12.57 5.68
CA LEU A 117 0.45 12.95 4.63
C LEU A 117 0.31 12.08 3.38
N LEU A 118 -0.33 10.91 3.45
CA LEU A 118 -0.59 10.04 2.29
C LEU A 118 -1.54 10.70 1.30
N GLY A 119 -2.57 11.37 1.79
CA GLY A 119 -3.43 12.24 0.96
C GLY A 119 -2.70 13.46 0.38
N LYS A 120 -1.47 13.74 0.84
CA LYS A 120 -0.57 14.79 0.30
C LYS A 120 0.58 14.22 -0.52
N VAL A 121 0.62 12.91 -0.80
CA VAL A 121 1.54 12.33 -1.79
C VAL A 121 1.09 12.84 -3.16
N ARG A 122 1.51 14.06 -3.44
CA ARG A 122 1.43 14.70 -4.74
C ARG A 122 2.55 14.07 -5.56
N ILE A 123 2.29 12.90 -6.13
CA ILE A 123 3.21 12.33 -7.10
C ILE A 123 3.32 13.39 -8.19
N SER A 124 4.51 13.98 -8.32
CA SER A 124 4.77 14.96 -9.36
C SER A 124 4.27 14.41 -10.69
N ARG A 125 3.60 15.24 -11.50
CA ARG A 125 3.19 14.88 -12.87
C ARG A 125 4.33 14.26 -13.69
N SER A 126 5.58 14.59 -13.38
CA SER A 126 6.77 14.01 -14.03
C SER A 126 7.12 12.58 -13.58
N PHE A 127 6.63 12.14 -12.43
CA PHE A 127 6.91 10.84 -11.82
C PHE A 127 5.81 9.80 -12.09
N LEU A 128 4.56 10.23 -12.23
CA LEU A 128 3.42 9.36 -12.56
C LEU A 128 3.71 8.44 -13.76
N PRO A 129 4.23 8.92 -14.91
CA PRO A 129 4.48 8.07 -16.06
C PRO A 129 5.55 6.99 -15.82
N LYS A 130 6.44 7.16 -14.83
CA LYS A 130 7.47 6.16 -14.51
C LYS A 130 6.94 5.05 -13.59
N LEU A 131 5.91 5.35 -12.80
CA LEU A 131 5.26 4.40 -11.90
C LEU A 131 4.10 3.66 -12.57
N THR A 132 3.52 4.22 -13.63
CA THR A 132 2.35 3.64 -14.31
C THR A 132 2.63 3.14 -15.74
N ARG A 133 3.88 3.24 -16.23
CA ARG A 133 4.32 2.60 -17.50
C ARG A 133 5.27 1.44 -17.26
#